data_AF-A0A3M1D4F0-F1
#
_entry.id   AF-A0A3M1D4F0-F1
#
_cell.length_a   1.000
_cell.length_b   1.000
_cell.length_c   1.000
_cell.angle_alpha   90.00
_cell.angle_beta   90.00
_cell.angle_gamma   90.00
#
_symmetry.space_group_name_H-M   'P 1'
#
loop_
_entity.id
_entity.type
_entity.pdbx_description
1 polymer ?
#
loop_
_entity_poly.entity_id
_entity_poly.type
_entity_poly.pdbx_seq_one_letter_code
_entity_poly.pdbx_strand_id
1 'polypeptide(L)'
;MQSKGGLPPDPGSPFNIKAESLTLRNFDRDEIAELYAQHTDDTGQPFTDDAVDRAWFWTRGQPFLVNALAYHLTRRDPVPAPTPITGDDIDRAKEALVLAVTAPSRPPPLRGAGPPGSDSPAVHSTPTAEPAMTPAIAVALGSTLALSGTACATRSGSVAAAPADRAA
;
A
#
# COMPACT_ATOMS: atom_id res chain seq x y z
N MET A 1 52.81 -16.33 9.06
CA MET A 1 51.62 -15.72 9.68
C MET A 1 50.72 -16.87 10.13
N GLN A 2 51.01 -17.42 11.31
CA GLN A 2 50.27 -18.55 11.89
C GLN A 2 49.04 -18.00 12.65
N SER A 3 47.86 -18.43 12.22
CA SER A 3 46.61 -18.20 12.95
C SER A 3 46.61 -19.01 14.24
N LYS A 4 46.51 -18.31 15.38
CA LYS A 4 46.47 -18.87 16.73
C LYS A 4 45.07 -19.48 16.96
N GLY A 5 44.99 -20.80 17.09
CA GLY A 5 43.76 -21.54 17.45
C GLY A 5 43.22 -22.41 16.31
N GLY A 6 43.75 -23.62 16.18
CA GLY A 6 43.29 -24.62 15.21
C GLY A 6 42.06 -25.40 15.68
N LEU A 7 40.92 -24.72 15.83
CA LEU A 7 39.62 -25.41 15.93
C LEU A 7 38.94 -25.37 14.56
N PRO A 8 38.44 -26.50 14.02
CA PRO A 8 37.62 -26.50 12.82
C PRO A 8 36.45 -25.51 12.98
N PRO A 9 36.07 -24.75 11.93
CA PRO A 9 34.86 -23.92 11.99
C PRO A 9 33.69 -24.82 12.39
N ASP A 10 33.09 -24.55 13.54
CA ASP A 10 32.10 -25.41 14.18
C ASP A 10 30.82 -25.44 13.32
N PRO A 11 30.56 -26.53 12.56
CA PRO A 11 29.53 -26.53 11.54
C PRO A 11 28.11 -26.59 12.13
N GLY A 12 27.98 -26.68 13.46
CA GLY A 12 26.71 -26.87 14.17
C GLY A 12 26.40 -25.85 15.26
N SER A 13 27.10 -24.70 15.33
CA SER A 13 26.73 -23.67 16.29
C SER A 13 25.32 -23.14 16.00
N PRO A 14 24.42 -23.03 17.00
CA PRO A 14 23.10 -22.41 16.82
C PRO A 14 23.19 -20.92 16.45
N PHE A 15 24.38 -20.32 16.54
CA PHE A 15 24.69 -18.97 16.07
C PHE A 15 25.22 -18.94 14.63
N ASN A 16 25.38 -20.10 13.98
CA ASN A 16 25.77 -20.22 12.59
C ASN A 16 24.53 -20.01 11.70
N ILE A 17 24.10 -18.75 11.60
CA ILE A 17 22.93 -18.32 10.82
C ILE A 17 23.01 -18.77 9.35
N LYS A 18 24.20 -19.15 8.85
CA LYS A 18 24.46 -19.61 7.48
C LYS A 18 24.05 -21.05 7.17
N ALA A 19 23.66 -21.87 8.15
CA ALA A 19 23.32 -23.27 7.89
C ALA A 19 22.07 -23.41 6.99
N GLU A 20 21.10 -22.49 7.07
CA GLU A 20 19.84 -22.53 6.29
C GLU A 20 19.26 -21.13 5.99
N SER A 21 20.10 -20.09 5.79
CA SER A 21 19.57 -18.74 5.51
C SER A 21 19.06 -18.61 4.06
N LEU A 22 17.75 -18.80 3.87
CA LEU A 22 17.04 -18.41 2.66
C LEU A 22 16.89 -16.88 2.64
N THR A 23 17.86 -16.19 2.03
CA THR A 23 17.74 -14.75 1.79
C THR A 23 17.03 -14.50 0.46
N LEU A 24 15.96 -13.71 0.49
CA LEU A 24 15.33 -13.24 -0.75
C LEU A 24 16.26 -12.21 -1.37
N ARG A 25 16.63 -12.40 -2.65
CA ARG A 25 17.45 -11.43 -3.37
C ARG A 25 16.68 -10.11 -3.53
N ASN A 26 17.43 -9.03 -3.73
CA ASN A 26 16.82 -7.77 -4.14
C ASN A 26 16.24 -7.91 -5.55
N PHE A 27 15.16 -7.19 -5.80
CA PHE A 27 14.61 -7.00 -7.13
C PHE A 27 15.53 -6.11 -7.96
N ASP A 28 15.51 -6.24 -9.28
CA ASP A 28 15.99 -5.19 -10.18
C ASP A 28 14.85 -4.23 -10.57
N ARG A 29 15.16 -3.23 -11.39
CA ARG A 29 14.17 -2.22 -11.82
C ARG A 29 13.00 -2.85 -12.57
N ASP A 30 13.28 -3.81 -13.45
CA ASP A 30 12.27 -4.40 -14.33
C ASP A 30 11.37 -5.34 -13.53
N GLU A 31 11.92 -6.07 -12.57
CA GLU A 31 11.13 -6.86 -11.61
C GLU A 31 10.22 -5.98 -10.73
N ILE A 32 10.65 -4.76 -10.37
CA ILE A 32 9.78 -3.80 -9.68
C ILE A 32 8.64 -3.35 -10.61
N ALA A 33 8.94 -3.10 -11.89
CA ALA A 33 7.92 -2.75 -12.87
C ALA A 33 6.87 -3.86 -13.02
N GLU A 34 7.31 -5.12 -13.11
CA GLU A 34 6.43 -6.29 -13.16
C GLU A 34 5.57 -6.44 -11.90
N LEU A 35 6.15 -6.19 -10.72
CA LEU A 35 5.42 -6.23 -9.45
C LEU A 35 4.37 -5.13 -9.37
N TYR A 36 4.69 -3.92 -9.85
CA TYR A 36 3.74 -2.81 -9.87
C TYR A 36 2.64 -3.01 -10.91
N ALA A 37 2.94 -3.63 -12.05
CA ALA A 37 1.93 -4.02 -13.03
C ALA A 37 0.90 -4.98 -12.43
N GLN A 38 1.34 -5.97 -11.64
CA GLN A 38 0.42 -6.87 -10.92
C GLN A 38 -0.47 -6.10 -9.93
N HIS A 39 0.07 -5.10 -9.23
CA HIS A 39 -0.75 -4.22 -8.40
C HIS A 39 -1.76 -3.41 -9.20
N THR A 40 -1.38 -2.91 -10.38
CA THR A 40 -2.31 -2.21 -11.28
C THR A 40 -3.44 -3.13 -11.72
N ASP A 41 -3.14 -4.39 -12.07
CA ASP A 41 -4.15 -5.36 -12.47
C ASP A 41 -5.10 -5.72 -11.32
N ASP A 42 -4.57 -5.88 -10.10
CA ASP A 42 -5.36 -6.24 -8.92
C ASP A 42 -6.23 -5.10 -8.38
N THR A 43 -5.72 -3.86 -8.41
CA THR A 43 -6.36 -2.70 -7.76
C THR A 43 -6.97 -1.70 -8.72
N GLY A 44 -6.64 -1.78 -10.01
CA GLY A 44 -7.00 -0.77 -11.02
C GLY A 44 -6.20 0.53 -10.89
N GLN A 45 -5.13 0.54 -10.09
CA GLN A 45 -4.31 1.73 -9.81
C GLN A 45 -3.04 1.72 -10.68
N PRO A 46 -2.95 2.53 -11.74
CA PRO A 46 -1.76 2.54 -12.61
C PRO A 46 -0.55 3.16 -11.90
N PHE A 47 0.62 2.61 -12.18
CA PHE A 47 1.94 3.17 -11.83
C PHE A 47 2.63 3.70 -13.09
N THR A 48 3.27 4.86 -12.98
CA THR A 48 4.08 5.43 -14.07
C THR A 48 5.50 4.86 -14.06
N ASP A 49 6.20 4.91 -15.20
CA ASP A 49 7.60 4.51 -15.28
C ASP A 49 8.50 5.33 -14.32
N ASP A 50 8.21 6.62 -14.17
CA ASP A 50 8.90 7.49 -13.21
C ASP A 50 8.69 7.01 -11.76
N ALA A 51 7.49 6.54 -11.40
CA ALA A 51 7.26 5.94 -10.09
C ALA A 51 8.10 4.67 -9.87
N VAL A 52 8.28 3.84 -10.89
CA VAL A 52 9.15 2.64 -10.83
C VAL A 52 10.61 3.07 -10.64
N ASP A 53 11.08 4.05 -11.42
CA ASP A 53 12.44 4.57 -11.33
C ASP A 53 12.74 5.16 -9.95
N ARG A 54 11.81 5.95 -9.40
CA ARG A 54 11.94 6.50 -8.05
C ARG A 54 11.88 5.41 -6.97
N ALA A 55 11.02 4.42 -7.11
CA ALA A 55 10.94 3.30 -6.17
C ALA A 55 12.25 2.51 -6.15
N TRP A 56 12.82 2.20 -7.33
CA TRP A 56 14.12 1.56 -7.45
C TRP A 56 15.24 2.40 -6.85
N PHE A 57 15.25 3.71 -7.12
CA PHE A 57 16.26 4.64 -6.59
C PHE A 57 16.33 4.61 -5.06
N TRP A 58 15.19 4.72 -4.37
CA TRP A 58 15.15 4.77 -2.90
C TRP A 58 15.37 3.42 -2.23
N THR A 59 14.82 2.35 -2.80
CA THR A 59 14.80 1.04 -2.15
C THR A 59 15.99 0.17 -2.52
N ARG A 60 16.60 0.43 -3.68
CA ARG A 60 17.61 -0.45 -4.31
C ARG A 60 17.11 -1.91 -4.40
N GLY A 61 15.79 -2.08 -4.57
CA GLY A 61 15.09 -3.35 -4.75
C GLY A 61 14.97 -4.21 -3.51
N GLN A 62 15.16 -3.66 -2.31
CA GLN A 62 14.88 -4.39 -1.09
C GLN A 62 13.40 -4.81 -1.06
N PRO A 63 13.07 -6.12 -1.06
CA PRO A 63 11.70 -6.59 -1.26
C PRO A 63 10.71 -6.01 -0.23
N PHE A 64 11.15 -5.88 1.02
CA PHE A 64 10.33 -5.28 2.08
C PHE A 64 9.98 -3.82 1.81
N LEU A 65 10.94 -3.01 1.36
CA LEU A 65 10.73 -1.58 1.13
C LEU A 65 9.89 -1.31 -0.11
N VAL A 66 10.12 -2.07 -1.19
CA VAL A 66 9.33 -1.99 -2.42
C VAL A 66 7.86 -2.28 -2.12
N ASN A 67 7.59 -3.38 -1.41
CA ASN A 67 6.23 -3.73 -1.01
C ASN A 67 5.61 -2.70 -0.05
N ALA A 68 6.40 -2.14 0.88
CA ALA A 68 5.92 -1.12 1.80
C ALA A 68 5.46 0.16 1.09
N LEU A 69 6.20 0.62 0.07
CA LEU A 69 5.80 1.77 -0.77
C LEU A 69 4.49 1.49 -1.52
N ALA A 70 4.42 0.33 -2.17
CA ALA A 70 3.24 -0.06 -2.94
C ALA A 70 1.99 -0.18 -2.04
N TYR A 71 2.13 -0.83 -0.88
CA TYR A 71 1.06 -0.92 0.13
C TYR A 71 0.64 0.46 0.66
N HIS A 72 1.59 1.36 0.89
CA HIS A 72 1.29 2.69 1.39
C HIS A 72 0.39 3.43 0.40
N LEU A 73 0.78 3.46 -0.87
CA LEU A 73 0.11 4.22 -1.94
C LEU A 73 -1.17 3.59 -2.47
N THR A 74 -1.43 2.31 -2.16
CA THR A 74 -2.65 1.61 -2.58
C THR A 74 -3.65 1.36 -1.45
N ARG A 75 -3.20 1.32 -0.18
CA ARG A 75 -4.08 0.96 0.95
C ARG A 75 -4.02 1.90 2.14
N ARG A 76 -2.82 2.35 2.55
CA ARG A 76 -2.67 3.12 3.79
C ARG A 76 -3.05 4.59 3.62
N ASP A 77 -2.50 5.21 2.59
CA ASP A 77 -2.78 6.57 2.16
C ASP A 77 -2.92 6.54 0.64
N PRO A 78 -4.04 6.00 0.14
CA PRO A 78 -4.18 5.63 -1.25
C PRO A 78 -4.29 6.87 -2.13
N VAL A 79 -3.57 6.83 -3.26
CA VAL A 79 -3.87 7.73 -4.38
C VAL A 79 -5.23 7.31 -4.95
N PRO A 80 -6.16 8.25 -5.22
CA PRO A 80 -7.47 7.90 -5.73
C PRO A 80 -7.37 7.35 -7.16
N ALA A 81 -7.71 6.07 -7.32
CA ALA A 81 -7.82 5.44 -8.63
C ALA A 81 -8.88 6.15 -9.50
N PRO A 82 -8.68 6.27 -10.84
CA PRO A 82 -7.58 5.69 -11.63
C PRO A 82 -6.39 6.65 -11.83
N THR A 83 -6.19 7.63 -10.94
CA THR A 83 -5.12 8.64 -11.11
C THR A 83 -3.76 7.97 -11.00
N PRO A 84 -2.88 8.01 -12.03
CA PRO A 84 -1.60 7.30 -11.98
C PRO A 84 -0.70 7.74 -10.82
N ILE A 85 -0.06 6.77 -10.17
CA ILE A 85 0.96 7.02 -9.16
C ILE A 85 2.24 7.51 -9.85
N THR A 86 2.74 8.66 -9.39
CA THR A 86 3.91 9.35 -9.93
C THR A 86 5.15 9.19 -9.03
N GLY A 87 6.33 9.61 -9.51
CA GLY A 87 7.54 9.64 -8.68
C GLY A 87 7.42 10.56 -7.46
N ASP A 88 6.64 11.64 -7.55
CA ASP A 88 6.39 12.54 -6.43
C ASP A 88 5.56 11.86 -5.32
N ASP A 89 4.63 10.99 -5.69
CA ASP A 89 3.87 10.18 -4.73
C ASP A 89 4.79 9.18 -4.02
N ILE A 90 5.76 8.60 -4.72
CA ILE A 90 6.77 7.72 -4.15
C ILE A 90 7.67 8.48 -3.16
N ASP A 91 8.09 9.69 -3.51
CA ASP A 91 8.88 10.54 -2.62
C ASP A 91 8.11 10.86 -1.33
N ARG A 92 6.84 11.24 -1.46
CA ARG A 92 5.94 11.47 -0.31
C ARG A 92 5.78 10.22 0.56
N ALA A 93 5.56 9.07 -0.07
CA ALA A 93 5.40 7.79 0.64
C ALA A 93 6.68 7.39 1.38
N LYS A 94 7.85 7.59 0.76
CA LYS A 94 9.16 7.33 1.39
C LYS A 94 9.32 8.14 2.68
N GLU A 95 9.02 9.43 2.65
CA GLU A 95 9.10 10.28 3.86
C GLU A 95 8.13 9.78 4.95
N ALA A 96 6.92 9.38 4.58
CA ALA A 96 5.94 8.83 5.50
C ALA A 96 6.42 7.52 6.16
N LEU A 97 7.11 6.64 5.41
CA LEU A 97 7.67 5.41 5.95
C LEU A 97 8.79 5.68 6.96
N VAL A 98 9.67 6.64 6.69
CA VAL A 98 10.73 7.04 7.63
C VAL A 98 10.13 7.60 8.92
N LEU A 99 9.13 8.47 8.81
CA LEU A 99 8.46 9.01 9.99
C LEU A 99 7.74 7.92 10.79
N ALA A 100 7.10 6.97 10.10
CA ALA A 100 6.36 5.88 10.74
C ALA A 100 7.27 4.89 11.49
N VAL A 101 8.47 4.61 11.00
CA VAL A 101 9.41 3.70 11.68
C VAL A 101 10.09 4.38 12.87
N THR A 102 10.35 5.69 12.80
CA THR A 102 11.01 6.43 13.88
C THR A 102 10.06 6.86 15.01
N ALA A 103 8.75 6.96 14.73
CA ALA A 103 7.77 7.23 15.77
C ALA A 103 7.79 6.09 16.82
N PRO A 104 7.89 6.39 18.13
CA PRO A 104 7.86 5.36 19.14
C PRO A 104 6.52 4.64 19.07
N SER A 105 6.53 3.37 18.67
CA SER A 105 5.35 2.53 18.66
C SER A 105 4.76 2.56 20.06
N ARG A 106 3.54 3.09 20.23
CA ARG A 106 2.82 3.01 21.51
C ARG A 106 2.78 1.53 21.89
N PRO A 107 3.30 1.13 23.05
CA PRO A 107 3.28 -0.27 23.44
C PRO A 107 1.83 -0.75 23.44
N PRO A 108 1.56 -2.00 23.00
CA PRO A 108 0.22 -2.54 23.07
C PRO A 108 -0.29 -2.39 24.51
N PRO A 109 -1.59 -2.10 24.70
CA PRO A 109 -2.13 -1.97 26.05
C PRO A 109 -1.79 -3.24 26.82
N LEU A 110 -1.07 -3.08 27.93
CA LEU A 110 -0.67 -4.20 28.76
C LEU A 110 -1.96 -4.93 29.16
N ARG A 111 -2.10 -6.19 28.74
CA ARG A 111 -3.24 -7.03 29.05
C ARG A 111 -3.28 -7.23 30.57
N GLY A 112 -4.03 -6.40 31.28
CA GLY A 112 -4.12 -6.38 32.75
C GLY A 112 -4.13 -5.00 33.41
N ALA A 113 -3.88 -3.91 32.69
CA ALA A 113 -4.12 -2.56 33.23
C ALA A 113 -5.63 -2.27 33.20
N GLY A 114 -6.32 -2.59 34.30
CA GLY A 114 -7.68 -2.07 34.53
C GLY A 114 -7.68 -0.53 34.49
N PRO A 115 -8.82 0.11 34.17
CA PRO A 115 -8.90 1.57 34.16
C PRO A 115 -8.44 2.12 35.52
N PRO A 116 -7.65 3.21 35.55
CA PRO A 116 -7.29 3.83 36.82
C PRO A 116 -8.56 4.31 37.53
N GLY A 117 -8.80 3.79 38.73
CA GLY A 117 -9.65 4.36 39.78
C GLY A 117 -10.99 4.93 39.33
N SER A 118 -12.02 4.08 39.34
CA SER A 118 -13.41 4.52 39.47
C SER A 118 -13.68 5.03 40.89
N ASP A 119 -13.10 6.17 41.26
CA ASP A 119 -13.51 6.91 42.46
C ASP A 119 -14.31 8.14 42.01
N SER A 120 -15.56 7.89 41.61
CA SER A 120 -16.61 8.91 41.56
C SER A 120 -17.67 8.52 42.61
N PRO A 121 -17.77 9.22 43.75
CA PRO A 121 -18.85 8.95 44.69
C PRO A 121 -20.15 9.52 44.13
N ALA A 122 -21.07 8.61 43.83
CA ALA A 122 -22.45 8.90 43.48
C ALA A 122 -23.19 9.50 44.68
N VAL A 123 -23.66 10.73 44.52
CA VAL A 123 -24.74 11.35 45.29
C VAL A 123 -25.36 12.39 44.33
N HIS A 124 -26.65 12.51 44.01
CA HIS A 124 -27.91 12.17 44.66
C HIS A 124 -28.98 12.22 43.55
N SER A 125 -29.92 11.29 43.56
CA SER A 125 -31.11 11.29 42.69
C SER A 125 -32.10 12.39 43.09
N THR A 126 -32.80 13.00 42.13
CA THR A 126 -34.27 12.86 41.98
C THR A 126 -34.81 13.54 40.70
N PRO A 127 -35.98 13.10 40.18
CA PRO A 127 -36.54 13.42 38.86
C PRO A 127 -37.70 14.43 38.94
N THR A 128 -38.16 14.99 37.80
CA THR A 128 -39.57 15.42 37.56
C THR A 128 -39.82 15.84 36.09
N ALA A 129 -40.71 15.07 35.43
CA ALA A 129 -41.73 15.38 34.41
C ALA A 129 -41.48 16.26 33.15
N GLU A 130 -41.52 15.60 31.97
CA GLU A 130 -42.48 15.72 30.83
C GLU A 130 -43.22 17.05 30.47
N PRO A 131 -43.81 17.21 29.26
CA PRO A 131 -43.40 16.83 27.89
C PRO A 131 -43.79 17.89 26.80
N ALA A 132 -43.67 17.50 25.52
CA ALA A 132 -44.33 18.02 24.30
C ALA A 132 -43.60 19.11 23.46
N MET A 133 -43.24 18.76 22.22
CA MET A 133 -43.97 19.19 21.01
C MET A 133 -43.35 18.55 19.74
N THR A 134 -44.22 17.96 18.93
CA THR A 134 -44.01 17.17 17.70
C THR A 134 -43.73 18.06 16.44
N PRO A 135 -43.61 17.55 15.19
CA PRO A 135 -42.59 17.98 14.24
C PRO A 135 -43.14 18.79 13.03
N ALA A 136 -42.26 19.46 12.29
CA ALA A 136 -42.57 20.07 10.98
C ALA A 136 -41.61 19.47 9.93
N ILE A 137 -42.11 18.68 8.96
CA ILE A 137 -42.45 19.07 7.57
C ILE A 137 -41.18 19.45 6.78
N ALA A 138 -40.58 18.52 6.03
CA ALA A 138 -40.79 18.22 4.60
C ALA A 138 -40.23 19.28 3.64
N VAL A 139 -39.41 18.84 2.67
CA VAL A 139 -39.50 19.17 1.23
C VAL A 139 -38.52 18.28 0.46
N ALA A 140 -39.07 17.58 -0.53
CA ALA A 140 -38.39 16.78 -1.53
C ALA A 140 -38.12 17.62 -2.79
N LEU A 141 -36.95 17.45 -3.42
CA LEU A 141 -36.69 17.57 -4.87
C LEU A 141 -35.46 16.65 -5.11
N GLY A 142 -35.48 15.57 -5.88
CA GLY A 142 -36.16 15.38 -7.16
C GLY A 142 -35.22 15.82 -8.28
N SER A 143 -34.32 14.95 -8.73
CA SER A 143 -33.63 15.10 -10.02
C SER A 143 -33.27 13.74 -10.59
N THR A 144 -34.19 13.25 -11.40
CA THR A 144 -34.02 12.21 -12.43
C THR A 144 -33.91 12.88 -13.80
N LEU A 145 -33.33 12.14 -14.76
CA LEU A 145 -33.11 12.41 -16.21
C LEU A 145 -31.72 12.98 -16.54
N ALA A 146 -30.95 12.46 -17.51
CA ALA A 146 -31.36 11.75 -18.71
C ALA A 146 -30.33 10.70 -19.21
N LEU A 147 -30.87 9.60 -19.74
CA LEU A 147 -30.25 8.71 -20.73
C LEU A 147 -30.14 9.41 -22.10
N SER A 148 -28.97 9.33 -22.73
CA SER A 148 -28.73 9.29 -24.18
C SER A 148 -27.24 9.05 -24.38
N GLY A 149 -26.74 8.20 -25.25
CA GLY A 149 -27.34 7.38 -26.28
C GLY A 149 -26.19 6.60 -26.94
N THR A 150 -26.51 5.39 -27.34
CA THR A 150 -25.69 4.44 -28.09
C THR A 150 -25.05 5.07 -29.33
N ALA A 151 -23.74 4.88 -29.53
CA ALA A 151 -23.14 4.97 -30.86
C ALA A 151 -22.24 3.74 -31.09
N CYS A 152 -22.87 2.76 -31.74
CA CYS A 152 -22.25 1.66 -32.46
C CYS A 152 -21.42 2.23 -33.63
N ALA A 153 -20.14 1.87 -33.73
CA ALA A 153 -19.38 1.98 -34.97
C ALA A 153 -18.69 0.64 -35.25
N THR A 154 -19.35 -0.14 -36.10
CA THR A 154 -18.88 -1.40 -36.66
C THR A 154 -18.02 -1.12 -37.90
N ARG A 155 -16.80 -1.65 -37.89
CA ARG A 155 -16.06 -2.36 -38.96
C ARG A 155 -16.09 -1.81 -40.42
N SER A 156 -14.90 -1.44 -40.89
CA SER A 156 -14.37 -1.64 -42.26
C SER A 156 -12.84 -1.58 -42.12
N GLY A 157 -11.98 -2.53 -42.48
CA GLY A 157 -12.01 -3.53 -43.57
C GLY A 157 -11.12 -3.04 -44.71
N SER A 158 -9.86 -3.52 -44.81
CA SER A 158 -9.00 -3.65 -46.03
C SER A 158 -7.51 -3.68 -45.61
N VAL A 159 -6.83 -4.84 -45.51
CA VAL A 159 -6.07 -5.57 -46.55
C VAL A 159 -4.97 -4.74 -47.26
N ALA A 160 -3.70 -5.08 -46.99
CA ALA A 160 -2.56 -5.16 -47.93
C ALA A 160 -1.29 -5.51 -47.11
N ALA A 161 -0.84 -6.77 -47.07
CA ALA A 161 0.12 -7.37 -48.00
C ALA A 161 1.60 -6.98 -47.72
N ALA A 162 2.35 -7.96 -47.21
CA ALA A 162 3.82 -8.02 -47.25
C ALA A 162 4.32 -8.09 -48.72
N PRO A 163 5.63 -7.87 -48.98
CA PRO A 163 6.53 -9.02 -48.93
C PRO A 163 7.92 -8.74 -48.33
N ALA A 164 8.55 -9.85 -47.98
CA ALA A 164 9.95 -9.99 -47.61
C ALA A 164 10.90 -9.41 -48.66
N ASP A 165 11.97 -8.78 -48.21
CA ASP A 165 13.20 -8.66 -48.99
C ASP A 165 14.34 -9.39 -48.27
N ARG A 166 14.98 -10.26 -49.05
CA ARG A 166 16.12 -11.09 -48.73
C ARG A 166 17.14 -10.78 -49.82
N ALA A 167 18.06 -9.86 -49.55
CA ALA A 167 19.27 -9.69 -50.35
C ALA A 167 20.32 -8.88 -49.58
N ALA A 168 21.32 -9.58 -49.03
CA ALA A 168 22.76 -9.27 -49.00
C ALA A 168 23.43 -10.06 -47.87
#